data_AF-A0A0R3PCU8-F1
#
_entry.id   AF-A0A0R3PCU8-F1
#
_cell.length_a   1.000
_cell.length_b   1.000
_cell.length_c   1.000
_cell.angle_alpha   90.00
_cell.angle_beta   90.00
_cell.angle_gamma   90.00
#
_symmetry.space_group_name_H-M   'P 1'
#
loop_
_entity.id
_entity.type
_entity.pdbx_description
1 polymer ?
#
loop_
_entity_poly.entity_id
_entity_poly.type
_entity_poly.pdbx_seq_one_letter_code
_entity_poly.pdbx_strand_id
1 'polypeptide(L)'
;MPGGIQEINRNTKKVAMVAYEMLAHKIHWNGRSAVKIYGWHDVIMQGPIIAFNLLRGDGSYTGYAEVGDLSSYPTIFFWCSIFEVEKMANLFGIDLRTGCFCNSGACQKYLDLTNDQLLQIFEVLSHHFTEDVNRR
;
A
#
# COMPACT_ATOMS: atom_id res chain seq x y z
N MET A 1 -27.58 -5.12 20.48
CA MET A 1 -27.12 -5.98 19.36
C MET A 1 -26.42 -7.17 19.99
N PRO A 2 -26.73 -8.42 19.61
CA PRO A 2 -25.98 -9.56 20.14
C PRO A 2 -24.54 -9.43 19.65
N GLY A 3 -23.60 -9.31 20.60
CA GLY A 3 -22.17 -9.27 20.31
C GLY A 3 -21.62 -10.66 19.98
N GLY A 4 -20.39 -10.72 19.50
CA GLY A 4 -19.70 -11.98 19.21
C GLY A 4 -18.73 -11.86 18.04
N ILE A 5 -17.76 -12.78 17.96
CA ILE A 5 -16.72 -12.76 16.91
C ILE A 5 -17.32 -12.88 15.50
N GLN A 6 -18.43 -13.61 15.36
CA GLN A 6 -19.14 -13.78 14.09
C GLN A 6 -19.78 -12.48 13.61
N GLU A 7 -20.39 -11.72 14.52
CA GLU A 7 -21.03 -10.44 14.18
C GLU A 7 -19.99 -9.34 13.93
N ILE A 8 -18.88 -9.34 14.69
CA ILE A 8 -17.72 -8.49 14.40
C ILE A 8 -17.18 -8.80 13.00
N ASN A 9 -16.93 -10.06 12.69
CA ASN A 9 -16.44 -10.49 11.38
C ASN A 9 -17.40 -10.07 10.24
N ARG A 10 -18.71 -10.28 10.44
CA ARG A 10 -19.72 -9.88 9.45
C ARG A 10 -19.69 -8.38 9.18
N ASN A 11 -19.58 -7.56 10.24
CA ASN A 11 -19.63 -6.12 10.10
C ASN A 11 -18.32 -5.54 9.54
N THR A 12 -17.16 -6.01 9.99
CA THR A 12 -15.86 -5.58 9.44
C THR A 12 -15.70 -6.00 7.98
N LYS A 13 -16.20 -7.18 7.60
CA LYS A 13 -16.22 -7.65 6.21
C LYS A 13 -17.05 -6.76 5.29
N LYS A 14 -18.23 -6.29 5.73
CA LYS A 14 -19.05 -5.37 4.93
C LYS A 14 -18.31 -4.07 4.62
N VAL A 15 -17.66 -3.49 5.63
CA VAL A 15 -16.87 -2.26 5.46
C VAL A 15 -15.71 -2.50 4.48
N ALA A 16 -15.01 -3.62 4.62
CA ALA A 16 -13.92 -3.98 3.71
C ALA A 16 -14.40 -4.22 2.28
N MET A 17 -15.58 -4.83 2.07
CA MET A 17 -16.14 -4.99 0.72
C MET A 17 -16.42 -3.64 0.05
N VAL A 18 -17.02 -2.69 0.78
CA VAL A 18 -17.27 -1.34 0.24
C VAL A 18 -15.95 -0.65 -0.11
N ALA A 19 -14.95 -0.73 0.77
CA ALA A 19 -13.63 -0.17 0.49
C ALA A 19 -12.95 -0.83 -0.72
N TYR A 20 -13.08 -2.16 -0.86
CA TYR A 20 -12.57 -2.90 -2.02
C TYR A 20 -13.21 -2.42 -3.31
N GLU A 21 -14.55 -2.33 -3.37
CA GLU A 21 -15.27 -1.83 -4.54
C GLU A 21 -14.85 -0.40 -4.88
N MET A 22 -14.75 0.48 -3.87
CA MET A 22 -14.32 1.86 -4.07
C MET A 22 -12.90 1.94 -4.65
N LEU A 23 -11.97 1.12 -4.16
CA LEU A 23 -10.57 1.06 -4.62
C LEU A 23 -10.46 0.46 -6.01
N ALA A 24 -11.17 -0.63 -6.29
CA ALA A 24 -11.14 -1.33 -7.57
C ALA A 24 -11.68 -0.47 -8.73
N HIS A 25 -12.57 0.49 -8.43
CA HIS A 25 -13.13 1.41 -9.41
C HIS A 25 -12.33 2.72 -9.55
N LYS A 26 -11.23 2.91 -8.80
CA LYS A 26 -10.39 4.10 -8.97
C LYS A 26 -9.55 3.99 -10.23
N ILE A 27 -9.80 4.90 -11.16
CA ILE A 27 -9.06 5.05 -12.41
C ILE A 27 -8.46 6.44 -12.53
N HIS A 28 -7.33 6.51 -13.22
CA HIS A 28 -6.72 7.75 -13.69
C HIS A 28 -7.49 8.32 -14.88
N TRP A 29 -7.20 9.59 -15.21
CA TRP A 29 -7.77 10.30 -16.34
C TRP A 29 -7.58 9.60 -17.69
N ASN A 30 -6.57 8.73 -17.81
CA ASN A 30 -6.26 7.95 -19.00
C ASN A 30 -6.91 6.55 -19.01
N GLY A 31 -7.81 6.27 -18.06
CA GLY A 31 -8.52 4.99 -17.95
C GLY A 31 -7.72 3.85 -17.30
N ARG A 32 -6.46 4.07 -16.91
CA ARG A 32 -5.68 3.05 -16.18
C ARG A 32 -6.09 3.00 -14.71
N SER A 33 -6.01 1.82 -14.10
CA SER A 33 -6.28 1.67 -12.66
C SER A 33 -5.30 2.50 -11.82
N ALA A 34 -5.82 3.17 -10.79
CA ALA A 34 -5.00 3.88 -9.81
C ALA A 34 -4.53 2.99 -8.65
N VAL A 35 -5.07 1.77 -8.55
CA VAL A 35 -4.85 0.87 -7.42
C VAL A 35 -4.59 -0.55 -7.91
N LYS A 36 -3.59 -1.22 -7.32
CA LYS A 36 -3.34 -2.66 -7.48
C LYS A 36 -3.62 -3.36 -6.16
N ILE A 37 -4.71 -4.13 -6.09
CA ILE A 37 -5.12 -4.87 -4.88
C ILE A 37 -4.49 -6.27 -4.87
N TYR A 38 -4.11 -6.76 -3.69
CA TYR A 38 -3.48 -8.06 -3.48
C TYR A 38 -4.33 -8.98 -2.61
N GLY A 39 -4.29 -10.29 -2.89
CA GLY A 39 -4.81 -11.35 -2.00
C GLY A 39 -6.34 -11.43 -1.84
N TRP A 40 -7.11 -10.45 -2.30
CA TRP A 40 -8.57 -10.37 -2.20
C TRP A 40 -9.29 -11.09 -3.37
N HIS A 41 -9.08 -12.41 -3.51
CA HIS A 41 -9.69 -13.20 -4.59
C HIS A 41 -10.93 -13.97 -4.12
N ASP A 42 -10.92 -14.44 -2.88
CA ASP A 42 -12.06 -15.14 -2.27
C ASP A 42 -12.61 -14.29 -1.12
N VAL A 43 -13.63 -13.50 -1.43
CA VAL A 43 -14.32 -12.64 -0.47
C VAL A 43 -14.90 -13.46 0.69
N ILE A 44 -15.12 -14.78 0.54
CA ILE A 44 -15.66 -15.64 1.59
C ILE A 44 -14.61 -15.91 2.67
N MET A 45 -13.35 -16.17 2.29
CA MET A 45 -12.25 -16.50 3.22
C MET A 45 -11.48 -15.27 3.72
N GLN A 46 -11.54 -14.16 2.99
CA GLN A 46 -10.73 -12.99 3.30
C GLN A 46 -11.30 -12.17 4.47
N GLY A 47 -10.44 -11.86 5.44
CA GLY A 47 -10.75 -10.96 6.56
C GLY A 47 -10.85 -9.48 6.14
N PRO A 48 -11.00 -8.55 7.09
CA PRO A 48 -11.31 -7.15 6.80
C PRO A 48 -10.10 -6.31 6.35
N ILE A 49 -9.00 -6.93 5.92
CA ILE A 49 -7.76 -6.25 5.55
C ILE A 49 -7.60 -6.26 4.04
N ILE A 50 -7.45 -5.10 3.43
CA ILE A 50 -7.17 -4.94 2.00
C ILE A 50 -5.71 -4.48 1.86
N ALA A 51 -4.89 -5.30 1.22
CA ALA A 51 -3.53 -4.91 0.84
C ALA A 51 -3.55 -4.38 -0.59
N PHE A 52 -2.95 -3.22 -0.83
CA PHE A 52 -2.89 -2.62 -2.16
C PHE A 52 -1.67 -1.71 -2.33
N ASN A 53 -1.29 -1.48 -3.58
CA ASN A 53 -0.37 -0.42 -3.98
C ASN A 53 -1.11 0.65 -4.79
N LEU A 54 -0.65 1.89 -4.68
CA LEU A 54 -1.07 2.95 -5.58
C LEU A 54 -0.20 2.95 -6.84
N LEU A 55 -0.86 3.21 -7.96
CA LEU A 55 -0.25 3.33 -9.28
C LEU A 55 -0.36 4.77 -9.75
N ARG A 56 0.63 5.22 -10.52
CA ARG A 56 0.60 6.48 -11.25
C ARG A 56 -0.16 6.33 -12.57
N GLY A 57 -0.44 7.46 -13.22
CA GLY A 57 -1.09 7.48 -14.54
C GLY A 57 -0.32 6.67 -15.60
N ASP A 58 1.00 6.61 -15.52
CA ASP A 58 1.83 5.79 -16.41
C ASP A 58 1.88 4.29 -16.02
N GLY A 59 1.27 3.90 -14.90
CA GLY A 59 1.26 2.54 -14.36
C GLY A 59 2.45 2.20 -13.46
N SER A 60 3.38 3.13 -13.22
CA SER A 60 4.44 2.93 -12.23
C SER A 60 3.86 2.91 -10.81
N TYR A 61 4.58 2.32 -9.86
CA TYR A 61 4.20 2.37 -8.45
C TYR A 61 4.47 3.75 -7.85
N THR A 62 3.60 4.19 -6.94
CA THR A 62 3.82 5.38 -6.11
C THR A 62 4.78 5.06 -4.96
N GLY A 63 5.84 5.84 -4.81
CA GLY A 63 6.82 5.66 -3.73
C GLY A 63 6.44 6.36 -2.42
N TYR A 64 7.13 5.99 -1.33
CA TYR A 64 6.82 6.44 0.04
C TYR A 64 7.14 7.92 0.26
N ALA A 65 8.40 8.30 0.01
CA ALA A 65 8.92 9.65 0.16
C ALA A 65 9.43 10.18 -1.18
N GLU A 66 8.62 10.06 -2.24
CA GLU A 66 8.99 10.63 -3.53
C GLU A 66 9.04 12.16 -3.44
N VAL A 67 10.25 12.65 -3.16
CA VAL A 67 10.72 13.99 -3.51
C VAL A 67 11.66 13.82 -4.70
N GLY A 68 11.19 13.22 -5.80
CA GLY A 68 11.91 13.20 -7.07
C GLY A 68 12.22 14.59 -7.66
N ASP A 69 13.42 14.73 -8.17
CA ASP A 69 13.87 15.92 -8.87
C ASP A 69 12.86 16.40 -9.94
N LEU A 70 12.49 17.68 -9.90
CA LEU A 70 11.49 18.36 -10.76
C LEU A 70 11.81 18.34 -12.26
N SER A 71 12.94 17.73 -12.64
CA SER A 71 13.57 17.83 -13.96
C SER A 71 13.05 16.83 -14.99
N SER A 72 12.45 15.70 -14.57
CA SER A 72 12.13 14.58 -15.50
C SER A 72 10.67 14.45 -15.94
N TYR A 73 9.73 15.20 -15.37
CA TYR A 73 8.32 15.13 -15.77
C TYR A 73 7.75 16.52 -16.08
N PRO A 74 7.35 16.80 -17.34
CA PRO A 74 6.71 18.05 -17.68
C PRO A 74 5.27 18.04 -17.16
N THR A 75 4.82 19.20 -16.66
CA THR A 75 3.45 19.61 -16.32
C THR A 75 2.89 19.19 -14.95
N ILE A 76 2.67 20.19 -14.08
CA ILE A 76 1.46 20.59 -13.31
C ILE A 76 0.44 19.54 -12.78
N PHE A 77 0.55 18.25 -13.06
CA PHE A 77 -0.41 17.24 -12.62
C PHE A 77 0.20 16.27 -11.60
N PHE A 78 -0.13 16.56 -10.34
CA PHE A 78 -0.39 15.58 -9.28
C PHE A 78 0.71 14.54 -9.06
N TRP A 79 1.80 14.99 -8.47
CA TRP A 79 2.63 14.11 -7.68
C TRP A 79 1.89 13.81 -6.38
N CYS A 80 1.64 12.54 -6.12
CA CYS A 80 0.99 12.09 -4.91
C CYS A 80 1.89 11.01 -4.33
N SER A 81 2.50 11.26 -3.17
CA SER A 81 3.30 10.26 -2.44
C SER A 81 2.42 9.49 -1.45
N ILE A 82 2.84 8.27 -1.08
CA ILE A 82 2.11 7.49 -0.05
C ILE A 82 1.99 8.27 1.27
N PHE A 83 3.00 9.07 1.64
CA PHE A 83 2.95 9.92 2.83
C PHE A 83 1.82 10.96 2.79
N GLU A 84 1.55 11.56 1.64
CA GLU A 84 0.44 12.51 1.49
C GLU A 84 -0.91 11.80 1.58
N VAL A 85 -1.00 10.58 1.04
CA VAL A 85 -2.21 9.75 1.12
C VAL A 85 -2.49 9.35 2.55
N GLU A 86 -1.47 8.91 3.30
CA GLU A 86 -1.58 8.64 4.74
C GLU A 86 -2.04 9.86 5.51
N LYS A 87 -1.43 11.02 5.25
CA LYS A 87 -1.80 12.26 5.92
C LYS A 87 -3.25 12.64 5.64
N MET A 88 -3.71 12.51 4.40
CA MET A 88 -5.11 12.75 4.05
C MET A 88 -6.05 11.72 4.67
N ALA A 89 -5.71 10.44 4.63
CA ALA A 89 -6.50 9.38 5.26
C ALA A 89 -6.66 9.64 6.77
N ASN A 90 -5.58 10.07 7.44
CA ASN A 90 -5.60 10.42 8.86
C ASN A 90 -6.51 11.61 9.18
N LEU A 91 -6.64 12.60 8.28
CA LEU A 91 -7.61 13.70 8.46
C LEU A 91 -9.07 13.19 8.46
N PHE A 92 -9.33 12.05 7.80
CA PHE A 92 -10.62 11.37 7.81
C PHE A 92 -10.73 10.25 8.86
N GLY A 93 -9.75 10.14 9.76
CA GLY A 93 -9.73 9.11 10.81
C GLY A 93 -9.46 7.69 10.28
N ILE A 94 -8.83 7.57 9.11
CA ILE A 94 -8.45 6.30 8.51
C ILE A 94 -6.94 6.12 8.69
N ASP A 95 -6.55 5.15 9.52
CA ASP A 95 -5.15 4.78 9.72
C ASP A 95 -4.73 3.75 8.66
N LEU A 96 -3.75 4.12 7.82
CA LEU A 96 -3.19 3.23 6.81
C LEU A 96 -1.89 2.63 7.33
N ARG A 97 -1.80 1.29 7.28
CA ARG A 97 -0.54 0.59 7.53
C ARG A 97 0.28 0.55 6.27
N THR A 98 1.40 1.24 6.28
CA THR A 98 2.30 1.36 5.14
C THR A 98 3.69 0.83 5.46
N GLY A 99 4.48 0.63 4.42
CA GLY A 99 5.79 0.00 4.51
C GLY A 99 5.80 -1.43 3.96
N CYS A 100 7.02 -1.91 3.68
CA CYS A 100 7.28 -3.11 2.91
C CYS A 100 8.06 -4.17 3.70
N PHE A 101 7.75 -4.40 4.98
CA PHE A 101 8.50 -5.38 5.79
C PHE A 101 7.70 -6.19 6.81
N CYS A 102 6.41 -5.90 6.99
CA CYS A 102 5.59 -6.70 7.91
C CYS A 102 5.23 -8.08 7.35
N ASN A 103 5.45 -8.32 6.05
CA ASN A 103 5.24 -9.61 5.39
C ASN A 103 6.18 -9.79 4.19
N SER A 104 7.46 -10.04 4.45
CA SER A 104 8.51 -10.18 3.43
C SER A 104 8.22 -11.26 2.39
N GLY A 105 7.61 -12.39 2.79
CA GLY A 105 7.21 -13.45 1.86
C GLY A 105 6.11 -13.02 0.89
N ALA A 106 5.14 -12.21 1.35
CA ALA A 106 4.14 -11.62 0.46
C ALA A 106 4.75 -10.54 -0.44
N CYS A 107 5.65 -9.70 0.09
CA CYS A 107 6.37 -8.71 -0.71
C CYS A 107 7.16 -9.38 -1.84
N GLN A 108 7.87 -10.48 -1.55
CA GLN A 108 8.58 -11.26 -2.56
C GLN A 108 7.66 -11.71 -3.69
N LYS A 109 6.52 -12.30 -3.33
CA LYS A 109 5.56 -12.86 -4.29
C LYS A 109 4.82 -11.80 -5.09
N TYR A 110 4.45 -10.68 -4.47
CA TYR A 110 3.60 -9.66 -5.11
C TYR A 110 4.38 -8.57 -5.84
N LEU A 111 5.66 -8.40 -5.50
CA LEU A 111 6.59 -7.48 -6.18
C LEU A 111 7.55 -8.22 -7.12
N ASP A 112 7.36 -9.54 -7.31
CA ASP A 112 8.18 -10.41 -8.17
C ASP A 112 9.70 -10.27 -7.88
N LEU A 113 10.06 -10.19 -6.59
CA LEU A 113 11.45 -10.04 -6.19
C LEU A 113 12.18 -11.39 -6.24
N THR A 114 13.37 -11.38 -6.83
CA THR A 114 14.27 -12.54 -6.76
C THR A 114 14.89 -12.68 -5.38
N ASN A 115 15.40 -13.87 -5.05
CA ASN A 115 16.12 -14.08 -3.79
C ASN A 115 17.34 -13.15 -3.67
N ASP A 116 18.05 -12.88 -4.77
CA ASP A 116 19.22 -12.00 -4.78
C ASP A 116 18.82 -10.55 -4.51
N GLN A 117 17.72 -10.08 -5.10
CA GLN A 117 17.18 -8.74 -4.83
C GLN A 117 16.74 -8.60 -3.37
N LEU A 118 16.13 -9.65 -2.80
CA LEU A 118 15.78 -9.67 -1.39
C LEU A 118 17.00 -9.57 -0.48
N LEU A 119 18.06 -10.33 -0.78
CA LEU A 119 19.31 -10.27 -0.01
C LEU A 119 19.93 -8.86 -0.05
N GLN A 120 19.97 -8.24 -1.23
CA GLN A 120 20.43 -6.85 -1.37
C GLN A 120 19.58 -5.86 -0.58
N ILE A 121 18.25 -6.00 -0.64
CA ILE A 121 17.31 -5.17 0.13
C ILE A 121 17.55 -5.35 1.64
N PHE A 122 17.72 -6.59 2.10
CA PHE A 122 18.05 -6.88 3.49
C PHE A 122 19.38 -6.22 3.89
N GLU A 123 20.43 -6.35 3.08
CA GLU A 123 21.75 -5.79 3.38
C GLU A 123 21.72 -4.26 3.48
N VAL A 124 21.15 -3.58 2.47
CA VAL A 124 21.03 -2.12 2.43
C VAL A 124 20.22 -1.58 3.62
N LEU A 125 19.10 -2.24 3.96
CA LEU A 125 18.27 -1.81 5.08
C LEU A 125 18.89 -2.15 6.44
N SER A 126 19.62 -3.27 6.55
CA SER A 126 20.37 -3.62 7.77
C SER A 126 21.36 -2.53 8.13
N HIS A 127 22.07 -1.98 7.13
CA HIS A 127 22.99 -0.86 7.34
C HIS A 127 22.28 0.42 7.82
N HIS A 128 21.09 0.73 7.27
CA HIS A 128 20.28 1.87 7.71
C HIS A 128 19.79 1.72 9.16
N PHE A 129 19.40 0.51 9.59
CA PHE A 129 18.99 0.26 10.97
C PHE A 129 20.16 0.28 11.96
N THR A 130 21.37 -0.10 11.56
CA THR A 130 22.55 -0.05 12.45
C THR A 130 23.05 1.37 12.71
N GLU A 131 22.86 2.31 11.79
CA GLU A 131 23.26 3.71 12.01
C GLU A 131 22.36 4.42 13.04
N ASP A 132 21.08 4.04 13.15
CA ASP A 132 20.15 4.60 14.14
C ASP A 132 20.41 4.08 15.57
N VAL A 133 21.01 2.90 15.73
CA VAL A 133 21.40 2.36 17.06
C VAL A 133 22.67 3.03 17.60
N ASN A 134 23.56 3.51 16.73
CA ASN A 134 24.78 4.22 17.12
C ASN A 134 24.60 5.75 17.28
N ARG A 135 23.38 6.28 17.10
CA ARG A 135 23.02 7.70 17.32
C ARG A 135 22.23 7.95 18.61
N ARG A 136 22.38 7.10 19.62
CA ARG A 136 21.85 7.34 20.98
C ARG A 136 22.95 7.38 22.02
#